data_AF-I0I2Y9-F1
#
_entry.id   AF-I0I2Y9-F1
#
_cell.length_a   1.000
_cell.length_b   1.000
_cell.length_c   1.000
_cell.angle_alpha   90.00
_cell.angle_beta   90.00
_cell.angle_gamma   90.00
#
_symmetry.space_group_name_H-M   'P 1'
#
loop_
_entity.id
_entity.type
_entity.pdbx_description
1 polymer ?
#
loop_
_entity_poly.entity_id
_entity_poly.type
_entity_poly.pdbx_seq_one_letter_code
_entity_poly.pdbx_strand_id
1 'polypeptide(L)'
;MLQGLEAQHRVEELEKRRSLREYRLTEGVRHFHVALTSERLGCTALVDLVVESGEGNQRRVTPVDFKMSRREPGTHFRLQLACYGMMLEEIWQVPAPEGILYLIPLKRAVRVNLDRRLRKDAERTLAEIREMVLHERMPAPTPHRNRCVDCEFRRFCNDVW
;
A
#
# COMPACT_ATOMS: atom_id res chain seq x y z
N MET A 1 2.57 -13.59 -11.08
CA MET A 1 2.92 -12.17 -11.27
C MET A 1 2.17 -11.53 -12.45
N LEU A 2 2.21 -12.06 -13.68
CA LEU A 2 1.55 -11.45 -14.86
C LEU A 2 0.06 -11.10 -14.68
N GLN A 3 -0.75 -12.01 -14.11
CA GLN A 3 -2.18 -11.77 -13.91
C GLN A 3 -2.51 -10.56 -13.02
N GLY A 4 -1.63 -10.25 -12.05
CA GLY A 4 -1.81 -9.09 -11.17
C GLY A 4 -1.56 -7.79 -11.91
N LEU A 5 -0.44 -7.71 -12.64
CA LEU A 5 -0.05 -6.57 -13.47
C LEU A 5 -1.07 -6.28 -14.58
N GLU A 6 -1.48 -7.31 -15.32
CA GLU A 6 -2.49 -7.15 -16.37
C GLU A 6 -3.84 -6.67 -15.83
N ALA A 7 -4.25 -7.19 -14.68
CA ALA A 7 -5.48 -6.75 -14.05
C ALA A 7 -5.39 -5.32 -13.51
N GLN A 8 -4.24 -4.94 -12.95
CA GLN A 8 -3.97 -3.57 -12.53
C GLN A 8 -4.02 -2.62 -13.73
N HIS A 9 -3.28 -2.90 -14.80
CA HIS A 9 -3.34 -2.12 -16.05
C HIS A 9 -4.76 -2.01 -16.62
N ARG A 10 -5.52 -3.12 -16.64
CA ARG A 10 -6.92 -3.09 -17.10
C ARG A 10 -7.79 -2.23 -16.20
N VAL A 11 -7.59 -2.29 -14.89
CA VAL A 11 -8.32 -1.45 -13.95
C VAL A 11 -7.94 0.01 -14.16
N GLU A 12 -6.66 0.35 -14.28
CA GLU A 12 -6.19 1.71 -14.54
C GLU A 12 -6.76 2.29 -15.85
N GLU A 13 -6.76 1.53 -16.94
CA GLU A 13 -7.38 1.93 -18.21
C GLU A 13 -8.89 2.17 -18.09
N LEU A 14 -9.59 1.35 -17.29
CA LEU A 14 -11.01 1.54 -16.99
C LEU A 14 -11.23 2.72 -16.05
N GLU A 15 -10.33 2.95 -15.10
CA GLU A 15 -10.42 4.00 -14.08
C GLU A 15 -10.19 5.40 -14.66
N LYS A 16 -9.41 5.53 -15.73
CA LYS A 16 -9.36 6.76 -16.55
C LYS A 16 -10.76 7.19 -17.03
N ARG A 17 -11.70 6.25 -17.16
CA ARG A 17 -13.06 6.48 -17.68
C ARG A 17 -14.16 6.39 -16.62
N ARG A 18 -13.87 5.97 -15.38
CA ARG A 18 -14.86 5.75 -14.31
C ARG A 18 -15.03 6.97 -13.42
N SER A 19 -16.18 7.03 -12.75
CA SER A 19 -16.44 8.06 -11.73
C SER A 19 -15.73 7.73 -10.42
N LEU A 20 -15.30 8.74 -9.66
CA LEU A 20 -14.71 8.59 -8.32
C LEU A 20 -15.66 7.95 -7.28
N ARG A 21 -16.93 7.77 -7.64
CA ARG A 21 -17.99 7.20 -6.80
C ARG A 21 -17.68 5.77 -6.33
N GLU A 22 -16.92 4.98 -7.10
CA GLU A 22 -16.51 3.62 -6.68
C GLU A 22 -15.59 3.65 -5.45
N TYR A 23 -14.84 4.73 -5.27
CA TYR A 23 -14.02 5.00 -4.09
C TYR A 23 -14.79 5.74 -2.98
N ARG A 24 -16.07 6.04 -3.21
CA ARG A 24 -16.86 7.00 -2.42
C ARG A 24 -16.16 8.36 -2.30
N LEU A 25 -15.47 8.76 -3.36
CA LEU A 25 -14.92 10.10 -3.51
C LEU A 25 -15.84 10.87 -4.45
N THR A 26 -16.15 12.12 -4.11
CA THR A 26 -17.09 12.97 -4.87
C THR A 26 -16.41 13.63 -6.06
N GLU A 27 -15.18 14.10 -5.86
CA GLU A 27 -14.39 14.88 -6.81
C GLU A 27 -12.90 14.77 -6.48
N GLY A 28 -12.03 15.10 -7.44
CA GLY A 28 -10.59 15.12 -7.23
C GLY A 28 -9.76 14.91 -8.50
N VAL A 29 -8.53 15.42 -8.46
CA VAL A 29 -7.50 15.22 -9.49
C VAL A 29 -6.85 13.86 -9.26
N ARG A 30 -6.68 13.10 -10.34
CA ARG A 30 -6.08 11.76 -10.30
C ARG A 30 -4.65 11.80 -10.79
N HIS A 31 -3.75 11.23 -10.00
CA HIS A 31 -2.35 11.05 -10.34
C HIS A 31 -2.05 9.55 -10.33
N PHE A 32 -1.67 8.99 -11.48
CA PHE A 32 -1.39 7.56 -11.61
C PHE A 32 0.11 7.29 -11.54
N HIS A 33 0.49 6.12 -11.04
CA HIS A 33 1.88 5.65 -10.95
C HIS A 33 2.82 6.67 -10.30
N VAL A 34 2.41 7.20 -9.15
CA VAL A 34 3.17 8.22 -8.43
C VAL A 34 4.39 7.58 -7.79
N ALA A 35 5.57 7.86 -8.33
CA ALA A 35 6.84 7.47 -7.73
C ALA A 35 7.18 8.40 -6.56
N LEU A 36 7.47 7.82 -5.41
CA LEU A 36 7.80 8.53 -4.17
C LEU A 36 9.11 7.99 -3.60
N THR A 37 9.93 8.87 -3.06
CA THR A 37 11.15 8.52 -2.31
C THR A 37 11.16 9.30 -1.01
N SER A 38 11.26 8.61 0.12
CA SER A 38 11.36 9.25 1.44
C SER A 38 12.68 8.88 2.08
N GLU A 39 13.52 9.88 2.29
CA GLU A 39 14.77 9.73 3.03
C GLU A 39 14.49 9.47 4.52
N ARG A 40 13.49 10.16 5.08
CA ARG A 40 13.11 10.00 6.49
C ARG A 40 12.62 8.59 6.81
N LEU A 41 11.80 8.00 5.94
CA LEU A 41 11.33 6.62 6.11
C LEU A 41 12.31 5.58 5.55
N GLY A 42 13.30 6.00 4.75
CA GLY A 42 14.29 5.13 4.13
C GLY A 42 13.67 4.14 3.14
N CYS A 43 12.66 4.55 2.37
CA CYS A 43 12.00 3.70 1.40
C CYS A 43 11.54 4.45 0.15
N THR A 44 11.33 3.69 -0.92
CA THR A 44 10.74 4.15 -2.19
C THR A 44 9.42 3.42 -2.43
N ALA A 45 8.50 4.07 -3.13
CA ALA A 45 7.20 3.52 -3.47
C ALA A 45 6.78 3.91 -4.88
N LEU A 46 5.97 3.04 -5.51
CA LEU A 46 5.16 3.36 -6.67
C LEU A 46 3.70 3.22 -6.26
N VAL A 47 3.01 4.34 -6.10
CA VAL A 47 1.59 4.35 -5.71
C VAL A 47 0.75 4.28 -6.97
N ASP A 48 -0.15 3.29 -7.06
CA ASP A 48 -0.94 3.05 -8.27
C ASP A 48 -1.79 4.26 -8.65
N LEU A 49 -2.50 4.84 -7.69
CA LEU A 49 -3.32 6.02 -7.86
C LEU A 49 -3.30 6.88 -6.59
N VAL A 50 -3.19 8.19 -6.77
CA VAL A 50 -3.41 9.19 -5.73
C VAL A 50 -4.55 10.08 -6.18
N VAL A 51 -5.58 10.20 -5.35
CA VAL A 51 -6.67 11.15 -5.57
C VAL A 51 -6.46 12.35 -4.68
N GLU A 52 -6.27 13.51 -5.29
CA GLU A 52 -6.15 14.80 -4.63
C GLU A 52 -7.51 15.51 -4.67
N SER A 53 -8.01 15.95 -3.52
CA SER A 53 -9.34 16.57 -3.41
C SER A 53 -9.35 17.76 -2.46
N GLY A 54 -10.34 18.64 -2.64
CA GLY A 54 -10.46 19.89 -1.89
C GLY A 54 -9.49 20.98 -2.37
N GLU A 55 -9.67 22.19 -1.86
CA GLU A 55 -8.86 23.36 -2.19
C GLU A 55 -8.36 24.07 -0.93
N GLY A 56 -7.27 24.84 -1.05
CA GLY A 56 -6.67 25.59 0.05
C GLY A 56 -6.40 24.72 1.28
N ASN A 57 -6.91 25.14 2.44
CA ASN A 57 -6.71 24.44 3.72
C ASN A 57 -7.49 23.12 3.85
N GLN A 58 -8.37 22.80 2.91
CA GLN A 58 -9.13 21.53 2.89
C GLN A 58 -8.54 20.50 1.93
N ARG A 59 -7.44 20.85 1.25
CA ARG A 59 -6.71 19.97 0.34
C ARG A 59 -6.24 18.73 1.09
N ARG A 60 -6.52 17.56 0.51
CA ARG A 60 -6.12 16.25 1.03
C ARG A 60 -5.78 15.30 -0.11
N VAL A 61 -4.95 14.32 0.18
CA VAL A 61 -4.59 13.24 -0.76
C VAL A 61 -5.00 11.88 -0.21
N THR A 62 -5.50 11.03 -1.08
CA THR A 62 -5.92 9.67 -0.76
C THR A 62 -5.16 8.70 -1.67
N PRO A 63 -4.16 7.97 -1.14
CA PRO A 63 -3.54 6.88 -1.89
C PRO A 63 -4.53 5.74 -2.09
N VAL A 64 -4.51 5.15 -3.28
CA VAL A 64 -5.31 4.00 -3.69
C VAL A 64 -4.37 2.92 -4.20
N ASP A 65 -4.50 1.72 -3.66
CA ASP A 65 -3.68 0.55 -4.00
C ASP A 65 -4.57 -0.61 -4.43
N PHE A 66 -4.33 -1.13 -5.63
CA PHE A 66 -5.17 -2.15 -6.25
C PHE A 66 -4.66 -3.55 -5.92
N LYS A 67 -5.51 -4.35 -5.27
CA LYS A 67 -5.16 -5.71 -4.85
C LYS A 67 -5.97 -6.74 -5.61
N MET A 68 -5.26 -7.67 -6.25
CA MET A 68 -5.82 -8.90 -6.81
C MET A 68 -6.09 -9.91 -5.68
N SER A 69 -7.12 -9.66 -4.86
CA SER A 69 -7.48 -10.53 -3.75
C SER A 69 -8.99 -10.57 -3.54
N ARG A 70 -9.51 -11.75 -3.18
CA ARG A 70 -10.89 -11.97 -2.73
C ARG A 70 -11.01 -11.96 -1.20
N ARG A 71 -9.90 -11.86 -0.47
CA ARG A 71 -9.88 -11.88 1.00
C ARG A 71 -9.89 -10.45 1.56
N GLU A 72 -10.33 -10.32 2.81
CA GLU A 72 -10.19 -9.07 3.55
C GLU A 72 -8.71 -8.64 3.61
N PRO A 73 -8.41 -7.33 3.46
CA PRO A 73 -7.04 -6.88 3.52
C PRO A 73 -6.41 -7.10 4.89
N GLY A 74 -5.36 -7.93 4.91
CA GLY A 74 -4.56 -8.16 6.11
C GLY A 74 -3.73 -6.93 6.51
N THR A 75 -3.10 -7.01 7.68
CA THR A 75 -2.30 -5.92 8.24
C THR A 75 -1.20 -5.43 7.30
N HIS A 76 -0.55 -6.32 6.55
CA HIS A 76 0.53 -5.95 5.62
C HIS A 76 0.09 -4.96 4.54
N PHE A 77 -1.11 -5.10 3.96
CA PHE A 77 -1.63 -4.12 2.99
C PHE A 77 -1.94 -2.77 3.63
N ARG A 78 -2.42 -2.77 4.88
CA ARG A 78 -2.68 -1.53 5.62
C ARG A 78 -1.38 -0.80 5.98
N LEU A 79 -0.33 -1.54 6.35
CA LEU A 79 1.00 -0.97 6.61
C LEU A 79 1.61 -0.38 5.33
N GLN A 80 1.53 -1.09 4.20
CA GLN A 80 1.96 -0.58 2.89
C GLN A 80 1.26 0.74 2.55
N LEU A 81 -0.06 0.78 2.69
CA LEU A 81 -0.86 1.98 2.41
C LEU A 81 -0.54 3.13 3.38
N ALA A 82 -0.22 2.84 4.64
CA ALA A 82 0.23 3.84 5.60
C ALA A 82 1.59 4.43 5.23
N CYS A 83 2.52 3.61 4.72
CA CYS A 83 3.77 4.13 4.15
C CYS A 83 3.48 5.12 3.03
N TYR A 84 2.58 4.77 2.09
CA TYR A 84 2.21 5.68 0.99
C TYR A 84 1.67 7.02 1.50
N GLY A 85 0.74 7.00 2.45
CA GLY A 85 0.19 8.24 3.02
C GLY A 85 1.24 9.10 3.72
N MET A 86 2.14 8.49 4.50
CA MET A 86 3.24 9.22 5.17
C MET A 86 4.24 9.80 4.15
N MET A 87 4.54 9.09 3.07
CA MET A 87 5.42 9.59 2.00
C MET A 87 4.76 10.72 1.22
N LEU A 88 3.46 10.65 0.96
CA LEU A 88 2.72 11.72 0.30
C LEU A 88 2.69 12.99 1.15
N GLU A 89 2.45 12.88 2.45
CA GLU A 89 2.50 14.02 3.36
C GLU A 89 3.88 14.70 3.38
N GLU A 90 4.94 13.90 3.39
CA GLU A 90 6.32 14.40 3.37
C GLU A 90 6.68 15.10 2.07
N ILE A 91 6.32 14.53 0.92
CA ILE A 91 6.78 15.04 -0.39
C ILE A 91 5.83 16.12 -0.92
N TRP A 92 4.52 15.92 -0.79
CA TRP A 92 3.52 16.82 -1.38
C TRP A 92 3.07 17.91 -0.40
N GLN A 93 3.41 17.78 0.89
CA GLN A 93 3.02 18.71 1.95
C GLN A 93 1.49 18.85 2.05
N VAL A 94 0.77 17.74 1.84
CA VAL A 94 -0.70 17.64 1.90
C VAL A 94 -1.10 16.49 2.82
N PRO A 95 -2.08 16.68 3.73
CA PRO A 95 -2.52 15.63 4.62
C PRO A 95 -3.09 14.41 3.89
N ALA A 96 -2.75 13.22 4.39
CA ALA A 96 -3.24 11.92 3.95
C ALA A 96 -3.94 11.20 5.12
N PRO A 97 -5.16 11.61 5.51
CA PRO A 97 -5.83 11.07 6.69
C PRO A 97 -6.35 9.63 6.49
N GLU A 98 -6.62 9.24 5.25
CA GLU A 98 -7.12 7.92 4.87
C GLU A 98 -6.55 7.47 3.53
N GLY A 99 -6.56 6.17 3.28
CA GLY A 99 -6.26 5.55 1.99
C GLY A 99 -7.31 4.51 1.62
N ILE A 100 -7.20 3.97 0.41
CA ILE A 100 -8.13 2.97 -0.11
C ILE A 100 -7.38 1.75 -0.64
N LEU A 101 -7.83 0.56 -0.24
CA LEU A 101 -7.46 -0.69 -0.87
C LEU A 101 -8.60 -1.13 -1.79
N TYR A 102 -8.36 -1.20 -3.10
CA TYR A 102 -9.37 -1.64 -4.05
C TYR A 102 -9.19 -3.12 -4.38
N LEU A 103 -10.14 -3.94 -3.96
CA LEU A 103 -10.15 -5.38 -4.21
C LEU A 103 -10.73 -5.65 -5.60
N ILE A 104 -9.86 -5.83 -6.60
CA ILE A 104 -10.23 -5.95 -8.02
C ILE A 104 -11.30 -7.03 -8.26
N PRO A 105 -11.14 -8.28 -7.77
CA PRO A 105 -12.12 -9.34 -8.04
C PRO A 105 -13.51 -9.07 -7.47
N LEU A 106 -13.57 -8.27 -6.41
CA LEU A 106 -14.80 -7.94 -5.69
C LEU A 106 -15.39 -6.59 -6.11
N LYS A 107 -14.67 -5.80 -6.92
CA LYS A 107 -14.99 -4.40 -7.24
C LYS A 107 -15.34 -3.59 -5.99
N ARG A 108 -14.55 -3.78 -4.93
CA ARG A 108 -14.85 -3.26 -3.60
C ARG A 108 -13.70 -2.41 -3.07
N ALA A 109 -13.99 -1.15 -2.78
CA ALA A 109 -13.10 -0.25 -2.07
C ALA A 109 -13.20 -0.47 -0.55
N VAL A 110 -12.05 -0.70 0.09
CA VAL A 110 -11.91 -0.78 1.54
C VAL A 110 -11.15 0.45 2.01
N ARG A 111 -11.83 1.32 2.76
CA ARG A 111 -11.22 2.51 3.37
C ARG A 111 -10.38 2.12 4.58
N VAL A 112 -9.22 2.76 4.70
CA VAL A 112 -8.28 2.57 5.80
C VAL A 112 -7.91 3.93 6.38
N ASN A 113 -8.27 4.16 7.64
CA ASN A 113 -7.82 5.34 8.37
C ASN A 113 -6.31 5.24 8.61
N LEU A 114 -5.56 6.24 8.18
CA LEU A 114 -4.12 6.32 8.40
C LEU A 114 -3.86 7.00 9.73
N ASP A 115 -4.32 6.36 10.81
CA ASP A 115 -4.22 6.90 12.15
C ASP A 115 -2.78 6.81 12.72
N ARG A 116 -2.57 7.45 13.87
CA ARG A 116 -1.26 7.46 14.54
C ARG A 116 -0.75 6.06 14.89
N ARG A 117 -1.64 5.11 15.20
CA ARG A 117 -1.25 3.75 15.57
C ARG A 117 -0.72 3.01 14.35
N LEU A 118 -1.45 3.04 13.24
CA LEU A 118 -1.06 2.38 12.00
C LEU A 118 0.25 2.97 11.45
N ARG A 119 0.44 4.29 11.55
CA ARG A 119 1.68 4.97 11.17
C ARG A 119 2.87 4.50 12.00
N LYS A 120 2.73 4.46 13.33
CA LYS A 120 3.77 3.93 14.22
C LYS A 120 4.08 2.46 13.96
N ASP A 121 3.07 1.66 13.67
CA ASP A 121 3.27 0.25 13.32
C ASP A 121 4.06 0.13 12.00
N ALA A 122 3.77 0.97 11.00
CA ALA A 122 4.52 1.00 9.75
C ALA A 122 5.98 1.45 9.95
N GLU A 123 6.22 2.52 10.71
CA GLU A 123 7.56 3.00 11.05
C GLU A 123 8.38 1.94 11.80
N ARG A 124 7.76 1.25 12.76
CA ARG A 124 8.39 0.13 13.48
C ARG A 124 8.74 -1.02 12.55
N THR A 125 7.82 -1.44 11.69
CA THR A 125 8.07 -2.51 10.71
C THR A 125 9.20 -2.13 9.74
N LEU A 126 9.25 -0.87 9.28
CA LEU A 126 10.36 -0.39 8.44
C LEU A 126 11.70 -0.43 9.19
N ALA A 127 11.71 -0.05 10.47
CA ALA A 127 12.91 -0.14 11.30
C ALA A 127 13.36 -1.59 11.49
N GLU A 128 12.45 -2.51 11.81
CA GLU A 128 12.74 -3.95 11.93
C GLU A 128 13.31 -4.52 10.62
N ILE A 129 12.75 -4.14 9.46
CA ILE A 129 13.27 -4.53 8.14
C ILE A 129 14.69 -4.01 7.94
N ARG A 130 14.97 -2.74 8.27
CA ARG A 130 16.33 -2.18 8.16
C ARG A 130 17.32 -2.92 9.04
N GLU A 131 16.98 -3.19 10.29
CA GLU A 131 17.83 -3.92 11.22
C GLU A 131 18.15 -5.33 10.71
N MET A 132 17.17 -6.03 10.13
CA MET A 132 17.40 -7.34 9.50
C MET A 132 18.41 -7.25 8.35
N VAL A 133 18.28 -6.23 7.50
CA VAL A 133 19.17 -6.03 6.33
C VAL A 133 20.58 -5.62 6.78
N LEU A 134 20.71 -4.64 7.68
CA LEU A 134 22.00 -4.11 8.12
C LEU A 134 22.83 -5.13 8.91
N HIS A 135 22.17 -6.00 9.66
CA HIS A 135 22.84 -7.02 10.48
C HIS A 135 22.78 -8.42 9.88
N GLU A 136 22.26 -8.56 8.65
CA GLU A 136 22.07 -9.85 7.96
C GLU A 136 21.34 -10.88 8.84
N ARG A 137 20.43 -10.40 9.70
CA ARG A 137 19.75 -11.22 10.70
C ARG A 137 18.41 -11.69 10.17
N MET A 138 18.29 -13.00 9.99
CA MET A 138 17.03 -13.62 9.59
C MET A 138 15.95 -13.44 10.68
N PRO A 139 14.69 -13.18 10.29
CA PRO A 139 13.58 -13.16 11.24
C PRO A 139 13.33 -14.57 11.80
N ALA A 140 12.64 -14.65 12.93
CA ALA A 140 12.19 -15.92 13.47
C ALA A 140 11.22 -16.64 12.50
N PRO A 141 11.16 -17.98 12.54
CA PRO A 141 10.21 -18.75 11.74
C PRO A 141 8.78 -18.26 11.89
N THR A 142 8.05 -18.15 10.78
CA THR A 142 6.61 -17.82 10.83
C THR A 142 5.83 -18.96 11.53
N PRO A 143 4.91 -18.65 12.45
CA PRO A 143 4.01 -19.66 13.01
C PRO A 143 3.01 -20.18 11.96
N HIS A 144 2.81 -19.43 10.87
CA HIS A 144 1.91 -19.78 9.78
C HIS A 144 2.63 -20.56 8.68
N ARG A 145 2.76 -21.87 8.86
CA ARG A 145 3.47 -22.77 7.91
C ARG A 145 2.90 -22.75 6.49
N ASN A 146 1.61 -22.45 6.33
CA ASN A 146 0.99 -22.30 5.01
C ASN A 146 1.61 -21.17 4.16
N ARG A 147 2.23 -20.16 4.78
CA ARG A 147 2.96 -19.11 4.04
C ARG A 147 4.23 -19.64 3.37
N CYS A 148 4.80 -20.73 3.89
CA CYS A 148 5.99 -21.35 3.29
C CYS A 148 5.65 -22.09 1.99
N VAL A 149 4.38 -22.43 1.73
CA VAL A 149 3.96 -23.13 0.51
C VAL A 149 4.24 -22.30 -0.74
N ASP A 150 3.93 -21.00 -0.68
CA ASP A 150 4.11 -20.05 -1.78
C ASP A 150 5.41 -19.23 -1.66
N CYS A 151 6.29 -19.56 -0.71
CA CYS A 151 7.52 -18.82 -0.47
C CYS A 151 8.63 -19.25 -1.43
N GLU A 152 9.14 -18.32 -2.23
CA GLU A 152 10.23 -18.57 -3.18
C GLU A 152 11.54 -18.95 -2.48
N PHE A 153 11.73 -18.52 -1.24
CA PHE A 153 12.89 -18.85 -0.41
C PHE A 153 12.78 -20.20 0.30
N ARG A 154 11.67 -20.94 0.17
CA ARG A 154 11.42 -22.20 0.89
C ARG A 154 12.58 -23.20 0.77
N ARG A 155 13.22 -23.28 -0.41
CA ARG A 155 14.33 -24.23 -0.67
C ARG A 155 15.66 -23.82 -0.02
N PHE A 156 15.79 -22.57 0.41
CA PHE A 156 16.98 -22.00 1.03
C PHE A 156 16.78 -21.71 2.52
N CYS A 157 15.54 -21.79 3.00
CA CYS A 157 15.16 -21.49 4.37
C CYS A 157 15.33 -22.73 5.26
N ASN A 158 16.16 -22.62 6.30
CA ASN A 158 16.40 -23.67 7.28
C ASN A 158 15.25 -23.84 8.31
N ASP A 159 14.12 -23.15 8.13
CA ASP A 159 12.99 -23.14 9.08
C ASP A 159 11.82 -24.03 8.64
N VAL A 160 12.01 -24.81 7.58
CA VAL A 160 10.99 -25.72 7.03
C VAL A 160 11.30 -27.15 7.51
N TRP A 161 10.81 -27.48 8.71
CA TRP A 161 10.79 -28.83 9.27
C TRP A 161 9.36 -29.38 9.23
#